data_AF-A0A7Y4B170-F1
#
_entry.id   AF-A0A7Y4B170-F1
#
_cell.length_a   1.000
_cell.length_b   1.000
_cell.length_c   1.000
_cell.angle_alpha   90.00
_cell.angle_beta   90.00
_cell.angle_gamma   90.00
#
_symmetry.space_group_name_H-M   'P 1'
#
loop_
_entity.id
_entity.type
_entity.pdbx_description
1 polymer ?
#
loop_
_entity_poly.entity_id
_entity_poly.type
_entity_poly.pdbx_seq_one_letter_code
_entity_poly.pdbx_strand_id
1 'polypeptide(L)'
;MGNNMDIAEVVRKSGLPTSTLRYYEQLGLIRSIGRNGLRRQYSSEVLNTLNLISLGRIAGISLNEMAEMLNQSEVSKPYIDRDLLTKKALEIDEQIKRLKAVRDSLNHVATCPHESHMDCSSFQKLMKVVKRYVPQKQR
;
A
#
# COMPACT_ATOMS: atom_id res chain seq x y z
N MET A 1 -0.56 26.15 20.26
CA MET A 1 0.60 25.38 20.77
C MET A 1 0.60 24.04 20.05
N GLY A 2 1.46 23.87 19.06
CA GLY A 2 1.56 22.62 18.30
C GLY A 2 2.07 21.51 19.20
N ASN A 3 1.39 20.36 19.23
CA ASN A 3 1.80 19.24 20.05
C ASN A 3 2.97 18.53 19.35
N ASN A 4 4.19 18.94 19.69
CA ASN A 4 5.42 18.37 19.12
C ASN A 4 5.70 17.01 19.74
N MET A 5 6.08 16.05 18.91
CA MET A 5 6.33 14.67 19.34
C MET A 5 7.81 14.33 19.13
N ASP A 6 8.39 13.57 20.07
CA ASP A 6 9.68 12.95 19.82
C ASP A 6 9.52 11.68 18.96
N ILE A 7 10.65 11.14 18.49
CA ILE A 7 10.63 9.95 17.61
C ILE A 7 10.01 8.72 18.31
N ALA A 8 10.13 8.60 19.64
CA ALA A 8 9.57 7.47 20.37
C ALA A 8 8.04 7.54 20.41
N GLU A 9 7.49 8.74 20.56
CA GLU A 9 6.05 8.97 20.46
C GLU A 9 5.53 8.71 19.04
N VAL A 10 6.26 9.12 18.00
CA VAL A 10 5.91 8.81 16.61
C VAL A 10 5.91 7.30 16.37
N VAL A 11 6.91 6.56 16.86
CA VAL A 11 6.96 5.09 16.78
C VAL A 11 5.71 4.48 17.42
N ARG A 12 5.38 4.89 18.65
CA ARG A 12 4.21 4.36 19.37
C ARG A 12 2.89 4.62 18.63
N LYS A 13 2.73 5.81 18.04
CA LYS A 13 1.49 6.20 17.36
C LYS A 13 1.37 5.65 15.93
N SER A 14 2.49 5.51 15.21
CA SER A 14 2.51 5.01 13.83
C SER A 14 2.68 3.49 13.74
N GLY A 15 3.21 2.85 14.78
CA GLY A 15 3.63 1.43 14.74
C GLY A 15 4.88 1.17 13.90
N LEU A 16 5.49 2.20 13.31
CA LEU A 16 6.68 2.04 12.48
C LEU A 16 7.96 2.03 13.33
N PRO A 17 8.92 1.12 13.05
CA PRO A 17 10.21 1.13 13.72
C PRO A 17 10.97 2.44 13.55
N THR A 18 11.79 2.81 14.53
CA THR A 18 12.64 4.01 14.46
C THR A 18 13.53 4.02 13.23
N SER A 19 14.06 2.87 12.81
CA SER A 19 14.87 2.73 11.60
C SER A 19 14.09 3.15 10.35
N THR A 20 12.82 2.72 10.23
CA THR A 20 11.93 3.11 9.13
C THR A 20 11.66 4.61 9.11
N LEU A 21 11.39 5.21 10.27
CA LEU A 21 11.18 6.66 10.36
C LEU A 21 12.44 7.44 9.95
N ARG A 22 13.61 7.00 10.41
CA ARG A 22 14.90 7.61 10.00
C ARG A 22 15.15 7.47 8.50
N TYR A 23 14.81 6.32 7.94
CA TYR A 23 14.93 6.09 6.50
C TYR A 23 13.98 6.99 5.71
N TYR A 24 12.73 7.16 6.14
CA TYR A 24 11.80 8.10 5.51
C TYR A 24 12.26 9.55 5.63
N GLU A 25 12.85 9.93 6.77
CA GLU A 25 13.46 11.26 6.95
C GLU A 25 14.64 11.46 5.98
N GLN A 26 15.48 10.43 5.75
CA GLN A 26 16.58 10.48 4.77
C GLN A 26 16.08 10.63 3.33
N LEU A 27 14.93 10.04 2.99
CA LEU A 27 14.28 10.21 1.69
C LEU A 27 13.52 11.55 1.57
N GLY A 28 13.52 12.38 2.61
CA GLY A 28 12.80 13.65 2.65
C GLY A 28 11.29 13.53 2.83
N LEU A 29 10.76 12.31 2.94
CA LEU A 29 9.33 12.01 3.05
C LEU A 29 8.69 12.55 4.34
N ILE A 30 9.48 12.64 5.40
CA ILE A 30 9.10 13.30 6.66
C ILE A 30 10.24 14.20 7.11
N ARG A 31 9.94 15.24 7.89
CA ARG A 31 10.95 16.19 8.35
C ARG A 31 10.77 16.51 9.83
N SER A 32 11.91 16.60 10.53
CA SER A 32 11.97 17.10 11.90
C SER A 32 11.79 18.62 11.89
N ILE A 33 10.89 19.15 12.71
CA ILE A 33 10.63 20.60 12.86
C ILE A 33 11.59 21.28 13.85
N GLY A 34 12.41 20.50 14.54
CA GLY A 34 13.42 21.01 15.45
C GLY A 34 14.03 19.92 16.31
N ARG A 35 14.64 20.33 17.42
CA ARG A 35 15.18 19.42 18.43
C ARG A 35 14.83 19.92 19.84
N ASN A 36 14.64 18.98 20.75
CA ASN A 36 14.61 19.23 22.19
C ASN A 36 15.78 18.46 22.81
N GLY A 37 16.87 19.17 23.11
CA GLY A 37 18.17 18.58 23.43
C GLY A 37 18.69 17.72 22.28
N LEU A 38 18.98 16.44 22.55
CA LEU A 38 19.45 15.47 21.55
C LEU A 38 18.32 14.81 20.74
N ARG A 39 17.03 15.05 21.09
CA ARG A 39 15.88 14.38 20.47
C ARG A 39 15.29 15.22 19.35
N ARG A 40 15.12 14.62 18.17
CA ARG A 40 14.34 15.21 17.08
C ARG A 40 12.89 15.42 17.49
N GLN A 41 12.29 16.48 16.99
CA GLN A 41 10.89 16.85 17.23
C GLN A 41 10.16 16.87 15.90
N TYR A 42 8.99 16.24 15.85
CA TYR A 42 8.12 16.18 14.68
C TYR A 42 6.80 16.87 15.00
N SER A 43 6.19 17.48 14.00
CA SER A 43 4.82 17.99 14.13
C SER A 43 3.84 16.82 14.23
N SER A 44 2.66 17.06 14.81
CA SER A 44 1.58 16.06 14.82
C SER A 44 1.15 15.63 13.41
N GLU A 45 1.31 16.51 12.41
CA GLU A 45 0.98 16.24 11.00
C GLU A 45 1.83 15.14 10.38
N VAL A 46 3.01 14.82 10.96
CA VAL A 46 3.86 13.73 10.48
C VAL A 46 3.10 12.41 10.41
N LEU A 47 2.13 12.17 11.30
CA LEU A 47 1.33 10.96 11.31
C LEU A 47 0.41 10.87 10.09
N ASN A 48 -0.11 12.00 9.62
CA ASN A 48 -0.91 12.04 8.39
C ASN A 48 -0.04 11.71 7.18
N THR A 49 1.17 12.24 7.13
CA THR A 49 2.15 11.92 6.07
C THR A 49 2.51 10.43 6.10
N LEU A 50 2.76 9.85 7.28
CA LEU A 50 3.04 8.42 7.44
C LEU A 50 1.86 7.53 7.01
N ASN A 51 0.62 7.95 7.28
CA ASN A 51 -0.58 7.25 6.81
C ASN A 51 -0.69 7.30 5.29
N LEU A 52 -0.39 8.45 4.67
CA LEU A 52 -0.39 8.59 3.21
C LEU A 52 0.70 7.73 2.56
N ILE A 53 1.90 7.71 3.13
CA ILE A 53 2.98 6.83 2.68
C ILE A 53 2.54 5.35 2.79
N SER A 54 1.89 4.98 3.89
CA SER A 54 1.40 3.61 4.09
C SER A 54 0.33 3.24 3.05
N LEU A 55 -0.59 4.15 2.75
CA LEU A 55 -1.59 3.97 1.69
C LEU A 55 -0.93 3.76 0.32
N GLY A 56 0.02 4.62 -0.05
CA GLY A 56 0.74 4.49 -1.32
C GLY A 56 1.51 3.16 -1.43
N ARG A 57 2.16 2.73 -0.35
CA ARG A 57 2.84 1.42 -0.29
C ARG A 57 1.88 0.26 -0.54
N ILE A 58 0.71 0.29 0.10
CA ILE A 58 -0.33 -0.74 -0.07
C ILE A 58 -0.85 -0.74 -1.52
N ALA A 59 -0.96 0.44 -2.12
CA ALA A 59 -1.35 0.61 -3.52
C ALA A 59 -0.25 0.23 -4.53
N GLY A 60 0.92 -0.23 -4.07
CA GLY A 60 2.03 -0.62 -4.95
C GLY A 60 2.80 0.58 -5.53
N ILE A 61 2.74 1.73 -4.87
CA ILE A 61 3.56 2.91 -5.17
C ILE A 61 4.88 2.80 -4.40
N SER A 62 5.98 3.03 -5.10
CA SER A 62 7.32 3.01 -4.52
C SER A 62 7.58 4.22 -3.61
N LEU A 63 8.58 4.10 -2.72
CA LEU A 63 8.97 5.22 -1.86
C LEU A 63 9.53 6.40 -2.66
N ASN A 64 10.16 6.14 -3.80
CA ASN A 64 10.70 7.18 -4.67
C ASN A 64 9.59 7.97 -5.38
N GLU A 65 8.59 7.29 -5.95
CA GLU A 65 7.42 7.95 -6.55
C GLU A 65 6.68 8.80 -5.51
N MET A 66 6.51 8.29 -4.28
CA MET A 66 5.92 9.09 -3.20
C MET A 66 6.81 10.27 -2.79
N ALA A 67 8.13 10.10 -2.79
CA ALA A 67 9.05 11.18 -2.47
C ALA A 67 9.00 12.28 -3.53
N GLU A 68 8.85 11.94 -4.80
CA GLU A 68 8.66 12.92 -5.88
C GLU A 68 7.37 13.72 -5.69
N MET A 69 6.25 13.06 -5.36
CA MET A 69 4.97 13.72 -5.10
C MET A 69 4.99 14.60 -3.84
N LEU A 70 5.63 14.14 -2.76
CA LEU A 70 5.62 14.80 -1.45
C LEU A 70 6.71 15.87 -1.30
N ASN A 71 7.89 15.73 -1.92
CA ASN A 71 8.95 16.73 -1.79
C ASN A 71 8.71 17.98 -2.66
N GLN A 72 7.95 17.87 -3.75
CA GLN A 72 7.62 19.03 -4.59
C GLN A 72 6.61 19.98 -3.93
N SER A 73 6.00 19.62 -2.80
CA SER A 73 5.01 20.45 -2.11
C SER A 73 5.57 21.66 -1.38
N GLU A 74 6.90 21.79 -1.21
CA GLU A 74 7.50 22.96 -0.56
C GLU A 74 7.50 24.22 -1.44
N VAL A 75 7.34 24.06 -2.75
CA VAL A 75 7.21 25.18 -3.71
C VAL A 75 5.74 25.29 -4.14
N SER A 76 4.90 25.81 -3.24
CA SER A 76 3.56 26.37 -3.51
C SER A 76 2.41 25.43 -3.95
N LYS A 77 2.63 24.16 -4.33
CA LYS A 77 1.51 23.20 -4.51
C LYS A 77 2.00 21.75 -4.48
N PRO A 78 1.32 20.83 -3.74
CA PRO A 78 1.62 19.41 -3.84
C PRO A 78 1.41 18.93 -5.28
N TYR A 79 2.44 18.34 -5.88
CA TYR A 79 2.34 17.71 -7.19
C TYR A 79 1.71 16.33 -7.01
N ILE A 80 0.42 16.23 -7.36
CA ILE A 80 -0.31 14.96 -7.36
C ILE A 80 -0.26 14.43 -8.79
N ASP A 81 0.55 13.40 -9.02
CA ASP A 81 0.55 12.65 -10.28
C ASP A 81 -0.76 11.84 -10.39
N ARG A 82 -1.78 12.45 -11.00
CA ARG A 82 -3.09 11.85 -11.18
C ARG A 82 -3.07 10.66 -12.15
N ASP A 83 -2.14 10.65 -13.09
CA ASP A 83 -2.02 9.58 -14.08
C ASP A 83 -1.43 8.33 -13.44
N LEU A 84 -0.39 8.48 -12.61
CA LEU A 84 0.13 7.40 -11.77
C LEU A 84 -0.96 6.83 -10.86
N LEU A 85 -1.71 7.69 -10.15
CA LEU A 85 -2.77 7.24 -9.26
C LEU A 85 -3.88 6.48 -10.01
N THR A 86 -4.29 6.98 -11.18
CA THR A 86 -5.30 6.31 -12.02
C THR A 86 -4.79 4.96 -12.51
N LYS A 87 -3.53 4.89 -12.95
CA LYS A 87 -2.90 3.62 -13.35
C LYS A 87 -2.86 2.62 -12.20
N LYS A 88 -2.48 3.06 -11.00
CA LYS A 88 -2.43 2.21 -9.80
C LYS A 88 -3.82 1.71 -9.40
N ALA A 89 -4.84 2.55 -9.50
CA ALA A 89 -6.23 2.13 -9.29
C ALA A 89 -6.66 1.03 -10.26
N LEU A 90 -6.32 1.16 -11.55
CA LEU A 90 -6.59 0.12 -12.54
C LEU A 90 -5.82 -1.20 -12.26
N GLU A 91 -4.56 -1.11 -11.83
CA GLU A 91 -3.76 -2.27 -11.41
C GLU A 91 -4.43 -3.00 -10.22
N ILE A 92 -4.94 -2.25 -9.24
CA ILE A 92 -5.67 -2.77 -8.09
C ILE A 92 -6.99 -3.42 -8.52
N ASP A 93 -7.75 -2.81 -9.44
CA ASP A 93 -9.00 -3.37 -9.95
C ASP A 93 -8.80 -4.73 -10.63
N GLU A 94 -7.73 -4.87 -11.42
CA GLU A 94 -7.36 -6.15 -12.03
C GLU A 94 -6.97 -7.19 -10.98
N GLN A 95 -6.23 -6.78 -9.94
CA GLN A 95 -5.90 -7.66 -8.82
C GLN A 95 -7.16 -8.10 -8.05
N ILE A 96 -8.13 -7.20 -7.84
CA ILE A 96 -9.41 -7.51 -7.20
C ILE A 96 -10.20 -8.52 -8.04
N LYS A 97 -10.29 -8.33 -9.36
CA LYS A 97 -10.99 -9.28 -10.26
C LYS A 97 -10.36 -10.68 -10.16
N ARG A 98 -9.03 -10.76 -10.18
CA ARG A 98 -8.29 -12.02 -10.01
C ARG A 98 -8.59 -12.67 -8.65
N LEU A 99 -8.46 -11.92 -7.55
CA LEU A 99 -8.66 -12.45 -6.21
C LEU A 99 -10.11 -12.89 -5.97
N LYS A 100 -11.09 -12.15 -6.51
CA LYS A 100 -12.50 -12.57 -6.49
C LYS A 100 -12.71 -13.90 -7.20
N ALA A 101 -12.17 -14.08 -8.41
CA ALA A 101 -12.28 -15.33 -9.14
C ALA A 101 -11.69 -16.53 -8.37
N VAL A 102 -10.53 -16.32 -7.72
CA VAL A 102 -9.90 -17.35 -6.87
C VAL A 102 -10.77 -17.67 -5.65
N ARG A 103 -11.21 -16.63 -4.91
CA ARG A 103 -12.10 -16.79 -3.75
C ARG A 103 -13.38 -17.54 -4.12
N ASP A 104 -14.03 -17.17 -5.21
CA ASP A 104 -15.28 -17.76 -5.64
C ASP A 104 -15.08 -19.24 -6.02
N SER A 105 -13.93 -19.57 -6.61
CA SER A 105 -13.54 -20.96 -6.89
C SER A 105 -13.33 -21.78 -5.61
N LEU A 106 -12.63 -21.22 -4.61
CA LEU A 106 -12.40 -21.88 -3.32
C LEU A 106 -13.72 -22.09 -2.55
N ASN A 107 -14.58 -21.07 -2.50
CA ASN A 107 -15.90 -21.15 -1.85
C ASN A 107 -16.80 -22.20 -2.52
N HIS A 108 -16.71 -22.31 -3.85
CA HIS A 108 -17.47 -23.32 -4.58
C HIS A 108 -17.03 -24.74 -4.22
N VAL A 109 -15.71 -25.01 -4.23
CA VAL A 109 -15.17 -26.33 -3.86
C VAL A 109 -15.55 -26.69 -2.43
N ALA A 110 -15.48 -25.75 -1.50
CA ALA A 110 -15.78 -25.98 -0.08
C ALA A 110 -17.23 -26.43 0.19
N THR A 111 -18.17 -26.13 -0.71
CA THR A 111 -19.60 -26.46 -0.55
C THR A 111 -20.14 -27.40 -1.62
N CYS A 112 -19.27 -27.87 -2.52
CA CYS A 112 -19.67 -28.70 -3.65
C CYS A 112 -19.99 -30.13 -3.17
N PRO A 113 -21.19 -30.67 -3.47
CA PRO A 113 -21.60 -32.01 -3.02
C PRO A 113 -21.03 -33.16 -3.86
N HIS A 114 -20.24 -32.87 -4.91
CA HIS A 114 -19.65 -33.92 -5.75
C HIS A 114 -18.47 -34.57 -5.04
N GLU A 115 -18.38 -35.91 -5.05
CA GLU A 115 -17.24 -36.67 -4.50
C GLU A 115 -15.92 -36.32 -5.20
N SER A 116 -15.99 -36.02 -6.50
CA SER A 116 -14.91 -35.46 -7.28
C SER A 116 -15.34 -34.11 -7.84
N HIS A 117 -14.67 -33.04 -7.40
CA HIS A 117 -14.95 -31.69 -7.88
C HIS A 117 -14.62 -31.51 -9.38
N MET A 118 -13.82 -32.40 -9.95
CA MET A 118 -13.51 -32.40 -11.38
C MET A 118 -14.74 -32.76 -12.22
N ASP A 119 -15.75 -33.42 -11.65
CA ASP A 119 -17.01 -33.73 -12.33
C ASP A 119 -18.04 -32.59 -12.18
N CYS A 120 -17.75 -31.59 -11.35
CA CYS A 120 -18.61 -30.43 -11.19
C CYS A 120 -18.42 -29.44 -12.35
N SER A 121 -19.41 -29.36 -13.24
CA SER A 121 -19.39 -28.44 -14.39
C SER A 121 -19.23 -26.96 -13.99
N SER A 122 -19.76 -26.56 -12.83
CA SER A 122 -19.58 -25.21 -12.27
C SER A 122 -18.13 -24.96 -11.88
N PHE A 123 -17.49 -25.91 -11.19
CA PHE A 123 -16.08 -25.82 -10.85
C PHE A 123 -15.18 -25.78 -12.09
N GLN A 124 -15.46 -26.61 -13.11
CA GLN A 124 -14.72 -26.59 -14.38
C GLN A 124 -14.79 -25.22 -15.08
N LYS A 125 -15.95 -24.54 -15.06
CA LYS A 125 -16.10 -23.18 -15.60
C LYS A 125 -15.26 -22.17 -14.81
N LEU A 126 -15.29 -22.24 -13.48
CA LEU A 126 -14.49 -21.38 -12.60
C LEU A 126 -12.99 -21.57 -12.84
N MET A 127 -12.53 -22.81 -13.01
CA MET A 127 -11.13 -23.11 -13.35
C MET A 127 -10.68 -22.48 -14.67
N LYS A 128 -11.56 -22.44 -15.69
CA LYS A 128 -11.27 -21.75 -16.96
C LYS A 128 -11.11 -20.24 -16.78
N VAL A 129 -11.88 -19.63 -15.86
CA VAL A 129 -11.76 -18.21 -15.52
C VAL A 129 -10.45 -17.95 -14.78
N VAL A 130 -10.14 -18.75 -13.75
CA VAL A 130 -8.90 -18.60 -12.96
C VAL A 130 -7.65 -18.77 -13.83
N LYS A 131 -7.65 -19.68 -14.81
CA LYS A 131 -6.53 -19.90 -15.74
C LYS A 131 -6.09 -18.64 -16.48
N ARG A 132 -7.01 -17.68 -16.72
CA ARG A 132 -6.70 -16.39 -17.38
C ARG A 132 -5.81 -15.49 -16.53
N TYR A 133 -5.75 -15.72 -15.23
CA TYR A 133 -4.99 -14.93 -14.27
C TYR A 133 -3.71 -15.62 -13.77
N VAL A 134 -3.40 -16.82 -14.26
CA VAL A 134 -2.13 -17.49 -13.96
C VAL A 134 -1.04 -16.87 -14.83
N PRO A 135 0.01 -16.25 -14.24
CA PRO A 135 1.10 -15.70 -15.03
C PRO A 135 1.75 -16.83 -15.82
N GLN A 136 1.74 -16.75 -17.16
CA GLN A 136 2.54 -17.67 -17.96
C GLN A 136 3.99 -17.26 -17.80
N LYS A 137 4.81 -18.08 -17.13
CA LYS A 137 6.27 -17.91 -17.16
C LYS A 137 6.68 -17.91 -18.63
N GLN A 138 7.17 -16.77 -19.13
CA GLN A 138 7.90 -16.73 -20.39
C GLN A 138 9.09 -17.69 -20.25
N ARG A 139 9.14 -18.70 -21.13
CA ARG A 139 10.30 -19.56 -21.32
C ARG A 139 11.36 -18.81 -22.11
#